data_AF-A0A2R6HH61-F1
#
_entry.id   AF-A0A2R6HH61-F1
#
_cell.length_a   1.000
_cell.length_b   1.000
_cell.length_c   1.000
_cell.angle_alpha   90.00
_cell.angle_beta   90.00
_cell.angle_gamma   90.00
#
_symmetry.space_group_name_H-M   'P 1'
#
loop_
_entity.id
_entity.type
_entity.pdbx_description
1 polymer ?
#
loop_
_entity_poly.entity_id
_entity_poly.type
_entity_poly.pdbx_seq_one_letter_code
_entity_poly.pdbx_strand_id
1 'polypeptide(L)'
;MFYNIHFVNVRYVNVSPFSPPRNFVGGEDGFTVLLYVLPPLLLFGAGLAVCRYRDVADAAEGAVTGALVLPGYLVLSVGGAFLFEVTVGDASGAPALMPAIVLAGLLYPVVFGAAGGAVAAATTDKRSVLS
;
A
#
# COMPACT_ATOMS: atom_id res chain seq x y z
N MET A 1 12.67 -2.51 -0.16
CA MET A 1 11.88 -2.41 1.09
C MET A 1 10.41 -2.04 0.90
N PHE A 2 9.97 -1.59 -0.29
CA PHE A 2 8.55 -1.26 -0.55
C PHE A 2 7.56 -2.36 -0.14
N TYR A 3 7.84 -3.63 -0.42
CA TYR A 3 6.96 -4.72 0.00
C TYR A 3 6.97 -4.96 1.50
N ASN A 4 8.14 -4.85 2.16
CA ASN A 4 8.24 -5.11 3.59
C ASN A 4 7.46 -4.11 4.44
N ILE A 5 7.35 -2.84 4.00
CA ILE A 5 6.53 -1.83 4.70
C ILE A 5 5.01 -2.12 4.60
N HIS A 6 4.61 -3.05 3.72
CA HIS A 6 3.25 -3.61 3.62
C HIS A 6 3.13 -4.98 4.29
N PHE A 7 4.08 -5.38 5.13
CA PHE A 7 4.20 -6.72 5.70
C PHE A 7 4.34 -7.85 4.67
N VAL A 8 4.77 -7.54 3.44
CA VAL A 8 5.08 -8.54 2.42
C VAL A 8 6.55 -8.94 2.54
N ASN A 9 6.79 -10.20 2.87
CA ASN A 9 8.13 -10.73 3.04
C ASN A 9 8.78 -11.10 1.70
N VAL A 10 10.11 -11.03 1.67
CA VAL A 10 10.92 -11.57 0.57
C VAL A 10 11.06 -13.07 0.78
N ARG A 11 10.78 -13.85 -0.26
CA ARG A 11 10.99 -15.29 -0.32
C ARG A 11 12.23 -15.59 -1.13
N TYR A 12 12.95 -16.62 -0.72
CA TYR A 12 14.15 -17.09 -1.39
C TYR A 12 13.92 -18.44 -2.03
N VAL A 13 14.48 -18.63 -3.21
CA VAL A 13 14.49 -19.89 -3.95
C VAL A 13 15.95 -20.28 -4.17
N ASN A 14 16.29 -21.55 -3.94
CA ASN A 14 17.62 -22.13 -4.14
C ASN A 14 18.80 -21.45 -3.39
N VAL A 15 18.52 -20.63 -2.37
CA VAL A 15 19.57 -20.06 -1.48
C VAL A 15 19.97 -21.06 -0.40
N SER A 16 18.98 -21.68 0.26
CA SER A 16 19.15 -22.73 1.27
C SER A 16 17.79 -23.41 1.47
N PRO A 17 17.74 -24.74 1.69
CA PRO A 17 16.48 -25.47 1.90
C PRO A 17 15.65 -24.98 3.09
N PHE A 18 16.26 -24.23 4.02
CA PHE A 18 15.59 -23.71 5.22
C PHE A 18 15.64 -22.18 5.33
N SER A 19 15.86 -21.46 4.22
CA SER A 19 15.95 -20.00 4.26
C SER A 19 14.60 -19.37 4.62
N PRO A 20 14.44 -18.72 5.79
CA PRO A 20 13.16 -18.16 6.21
C PRO A 20 12.82 -16.92 5.37
N PRO A 21 11.53 -16.63 5.14
CA PRO A 21 11.12 -15.36 4.53
C PRO A 21 11.63 -14.18 5.37
N ARG A 22 12.16 -13.14 4.71
CA ARG A 22 12.76 -11.98 5.40
C ARG A 22 11.86 -10.76 5.33
N ASN A 23 11.74 -10.08 6.46
CA ASN A 23 11.30 -8.70 6.56
C ASN A 23 12.49 -7.85 7.01
N PHE A 24 12.75 -6.74 6.32
CA PHE A 24 13.88 -5.85 6.62
C PHE A 24 13.46 -4.58 7.36
N VAL A 25 12.17 -4.44 7.69
CA VAL A 25 11.62 -3.26 8.37
C VAL A 25 11.48 -3.51 9.87
N GLY A 26 10.88 -4.64 10.24
CA GLY A 26 10.74 -5.09 11.62
C GLY A 26 11.61 -6.31 11.95
N GLY A 27 11.58 -6.72 13.22
CA GLY A 27 12.44 -7.79 13.75
C GLY A 27 13.75 -7.26 14.35
N GLU A 28 14.56 -8.15 14.91
CA GLU A 28 15.82 -7.81 15.60
C GLU A 28 16.84 -7.09 14.69
N ASP A 29 16.86 -7.43 13.40
CA ASP A 29 17.73 -6.81 12.38
C ASP A 29 17.01 -5.75 11.50
N GLY A 30 15.81 -5.32 11.90
CA GLY A 30 14.98 -4.41 11.10
C GLY A 30 15.53 -2.98 11.08
N PHE A 31 15.34 -2.26 9.97
CA PHE A 31 15.80 -0.87 9.85
C PHE A 31 15.07 0.08 10.81
N THR A 32 13.74 0.15 10.72
CA THR A 32 12.90 0.89 11.68
C THR A 32 11.42 0.59 11.47
N VAL A 33 10.71 0.33 12.58
CA VAL A 33 9.26 0.08 12.59
C VAL A 33 8.44 1.28 12.11
N LEU A 34 9.00 2.49 12.14
CA LEU A 34 8.29 3.71 11.70
C LEU A 34 7.92 3.63 10.21
N LEU A 35 8.66 2.87 9.41
CA LEU A 35 8.36 2.70 7.98
C LEU A 35 7.03 1.97 7.72
N TYR A 36 6.48 1.21 8.67
CA TYR A 36 5.15 0.59 8.52
C TYR A 36 4.01 1.61 8.46
N VAL A 37 4.24 2.83 8.96
CA VAL A 37 3.26 3.92 8.93
C VAL A 37 3.24 4.63 7.58
N LEU A 38 4.30 4.49 6.78
CA LEU A 38 4.44 5.20 5.53
C LEU A 38 3.36 4.84 4.49
N PRO A 39 3.06 3.56 4.20
CA PRO A 39 2.01 3.26 3.23
C PRO A 39 0.62 3.73 3.64
N PRO A 40 0.15 3.51 4.89
CA PRO A 40 -1.12 4.05 5.36
C PRO A 40 -1.24 5.55 5.13
N LEU A 41 -0.22 6.33 5.50
CA LEU A 41 -0.27 7.79 5.37
C LEU A 41 -0.27 8.27 3.91
N LEU A 42 0.55 7.65 3.05
CA LEU A 42 0.60 8.03 1.63
C LEU A 42 -0.69 7.70 0.90
N LEU A 43 -1.26 6.52 1.15
CA LEU A 43 -2.53 6.10 0.53
C LEU A 43 -3.71 6.92 1.06
N PHE A 44 -3.73 7.20 2.36
CA PHE A 44 -4.70 8.11 2.95
C PHE A 44 -4.60 9.51 2.33
N GLY A 45 -3.39 10.07 2.23
CA GLY A 45 -3.16 11.36 1.60
C GLY A 45 -3.59 11.37 0.12
N ALA A 46 -3.31 10.31 -0.62
CA ALA A 46 -3.73 10.16 -2.01
C ALA A 46 -5.25 10.13 -2.16
N GLY A 47 -5.94 9.30 -1.37
CA GLY A 47 -7.42 9.24 -1.38
C GLY A 47 -8.05 10.57 -1.00
N LEU A 48 -7.48 11.26 0.00
CA LEU A 48 -7.88 12.61 0.40
C LEU A 48 -7.72 13.60 -0.77
N ALA A 49 -6.58 13.59 -1.45
CA ALA A 49 -6.30 14.48 -2.57
C ALA A 49 -7.26 14.25 -3.75
N VAL A 50 -7.52 12.98 -4.11
CA VAL A 50 -8.46 12.64 -5.20
C VAL A 50 -9.87 13.12 -4.88
N CYS A 51 -10.35 12.88 -3.65
CA CYS A 51 -11.68 13.31 -3.24
C CYS A 51 -11.85 14.83 -3.23
N ARG A 52 -10.82 15.57 -2.77
CA ARG A 52 -10.82 17.05 -2.81
C ARG A 52 -10.77 17.60 -4.23
N TYR A 53 -10.02 16.96 -5.12
CA TYR A 53 -9.98 17.34 -6.53
C TYR A 53 -11.34 17.17 -7.23
N ARG A 54 -12.14 16.20 -6.77
CA ARG A 54 -13.49 15.91 -7.30
C ARG A 54 -14.61 16.67 -6.57
N ASP A 55 -14.28 17.47 -5.55
CA ASP A 55 -15.22 18.24 -4.72
C ASP A 55 -16.41 17.43 -4.19
N VAL A 56 -16.15 16.19 -3.76
CA VAL A 56 -17.17 15.31 -3.20
C VAL A 56 -17.46 15.71 -1.76
N ALA A 57 -18.72 15.87 -1.40
CA ALA A 57 -19.16 16.24 -0.05
C ALA A 57 -19.80 15.08 0.73
N ASP A 58 -20.37 14.08 0.05
CA ASP A 58 -20.90 12.89 0.72
C ASP A 58 -19.78 11.92 1.14
N ALA A 59 -19.81 11.45 2.38
CA ALA A 59 -18.75 10.62 2.93
C ALA A 59 -18.67 9.23 2.27
N ALA A 60 -19.80 8.64 1.88
CA ALA A 60 -19.81 7.34 1.21
C ALA A 60 -19.29 7.45 -0.22
N GLU A 61 -19.71 8.48 -0.95
CA GLU A 61 -19.16 8.80 -2.27
C GLU A 61 -17.67 9.16 -2.20
N GLY A 62 -17.26 9.87 -1.15
CA GLY A 62 -15.86 10.19 -0.87
C GLY A 62 -15.02 8.93 -0.66
N ALA A 63 -15.54 7.94 0.06
CA ALA A 63 -14.87 6.64 0.23
C ALA A 63 -14.67 5.91 -1.10
N VAL A 64 -15.72 5.86 -1.94
CA VAL A 64 -15.64 5.25 -3.28
C VAL A 64 -14.63 6.00 -4.17
N THR A 65 -14.66 7.33 -4.14
CA THR A 65 -13.75 8.18 -4.90
C THR A 65 -12.30 8.01 -4.46
N GLY A 66 -12.04 7.93 -3.15
CA GLY A 66 -10.71 7.65 -2.60
C GLY A 66 -10.20 6.24 -2.94
N ALA A 67 -11.09 5.25 -3.04
CA ALA A 67 -10.74 3.89 -3.47
C ALA A 67 -10.27 3.81 -4.93
N LEU A 68 -10.50 4.84 -5.76
CA LEU A 68 -9.97 4.92 -7.13
C LEU A 68 -8.44 5.02 -7.20
N VAL A 69 -7.74 5.17 -6.07
CA VAL A 69 -6.28 4.98 -6.00
C VAL A 69 -5.89 3.53 -6.30
N LEU A 70 -6.79 2.57 -6.05
CA LEU A 70 -6.55 1.12 -6.17
C LEU A 70 -5.98 0.71 -7.54
N PRO A 71 -6.57 1.03 -8.70
CA PRO A 71 -6.12 0.45 -9.96
C PRO A 71 -4.68 0.83 -10.30
N GLY A 72 -4.32 2.11 -10.09
CA GLY A 72 -2.96 2.57 -10.31
C GLY A 72 -1.97 1.91 -9.34
N TYR A 73 -2.35 1.81 -8.06
CA TYR A 73 -1.50 1.19 -7.05
C TYR A 73 -1.31 -0.31 -7.25
N LEU A 74 -2.38 -1.01 -7.66
CA LEU A 74 -2.37 -2.45 -7.92
C LEU A 74 -1.42 -2.78 -9.07
N VAL A 75 -1.47 -2.02 -10.18
CA VAL A 75 -0.55 -2.22 -11.31
C VAL A 75 0.90 -2.04 -10.87
N LEU A 76 1.20 -1.01 -10.07
CA LEU A 76 2.54 -0.77 -9.54
C LEU A 76 2.99 -1.89 -8.58
N SER A 77 2.09 -2.38 -7.71
CA SER A 77 2.39 -3.46 -6.76
C SER A 77 2.55 -4.82 -7.44
N VAL A 78 1.83 -5.09 -8.52
CA VAL A 78 2.03 -6.30 -9.32
C VAL A 78 3.34 -6.18 -10.10
N GLY A 79 3.51 -5.10 -10.87
CA GLY A 79 4.67 -4.88 -11.71
C GLY A 79 5.97 -4.85 -10.90
N GLY A 80 5.96 -4.17 -9.76
CA GLY A 80 7.12 -4.12 -8.87
C GLY A 80 7.53 -5.49 -8.34
N ALA A 81 6.61 -6.44 -8.14
CA ALA A 81 6.95 -7.75 -7.60
C ALA A 81 7.87 -8.52 -8.56
N PHE A 82 7.68 -8.32 -9.86
CA PHE A 82 8.53 -8.86 -10.91
C PHE A 82 9.78 -8.02 -11.16
N LEU A 83 9.67 -6.69 -11.12
CA LEU A 83 10.81 -5.79 -11.35
C LEU A 83 11.86 -5.84 -10.23
N PHE A 84 11.47 -6.22 -9.01
CA PHE A 84 12.36 -6.33 -7.86
C PHE A 84 12.77 -7.78 -7.53
N GLU A 85 12.49 -8.73 -8.42
CA GLU A 85 13.11 -10.05 -8.35
C GLU A 85 14.61 -9.94 -8.66
N VAL A 86 15.44 -10.48 -7.78
CA VAL A 86 16.89 -10.53 -7.96
C VAL A 86 17.31 -11.98 -8.06
N THR A 87 18.01 -12.30 -9.15
CA THR A 87 18.52 -13.65 -9.44
C THR A 87 20.04 -13.62 -9.52
N VAL A 88 20.70 -14.55 -8.83
CA VAL A 88 22.15 -14.75 -8.84
C VAL A 88 22.43 -16.24 -9.00
N GLY A 89 22.95 -16.64 -10.17
CA GLY A 89 23.06 -18.06 -10.52
C GLY A 89 21.66 -18.70 -10.55
N ASP A 90 21.52 -19.84 -9.87
CA ASP A 90 20.25 -20.56 -9.76
C ASP A 90 19.37 -20.09 -8.59
N ALA A 91 19.84 -19.12 -7.80
CA ALA A 91 19.15 -18.61 -6.63
C ALA A 91 18.42 -17.30 -6.94
N SER A 92 17.22 -17.13 -6.38
CA SER A 92 16.46 -15.88 -6.51
C SER A 92 15.85 -15.42 -5.19
N GLY A 93 15.64 -14.12 -5.08
CA GLY A 93 14.95 -13.45 -3.98
C GLY A 93 13.90 -12.49 -4.55
N ALA A 94 12.64 -12.71 -4.20
CA ALA A 94 11.53 -11.90 -4.69
C ALA A 94 10.47 -11.67 -3.60
N PRO A 95 9.70 -10.56 -3.68
CA PRO A 95 8.51 -10.39 -2.87
C PRO A 95 7.54 -11.56 -3.05
N ALA A 96 6.93 -12.04 -1.97
CA ALA A 96 5.89 -13.05 -2.09
C ALA A 96 4.71 -12.52 -2.92
N LEU A 97 4.47 -13.11 -4.10
CA LEU A 97 3.52 -12.58 -5.08
C LEU A 97 2.09 -12.47 -4.54
N MET A 98 1.58 -13.50 -3.87
CA MET A 98 0.22 -13.48 -3.31
C MET A 98 0.02 -12.32 -2.29
N PRO A 99 0.87 -12.17 -1.26
CA PRO A 99 0.81 -10.99 -0.39
C PRO A 99 1.07 -9.66 -1.12
N ALA A 100 1.95 -9.60 -2.12
CA ALA A 100 2.18 -8.38 -2.91
C ALA A 100 0.91 -7.91 -3.64
N ILE A 101 0.11 -8.85 -4.15
CA ILE A 101 -1.16 -8.54 -4.82
C ILE A 101 -2.24 -8.20 -3.81
N VAL A 102 -2.48 -9.10 -2.84
CA VAL A 102 -3.64 -9.01 -1.96
C VAL A 102 -3.44 -7.95 -0.87
N LEU A 103 -2.29 -7.98 -0.18
CA LEU A 103 -2.05 -7.09 0.94
C LEU A 103 -1.62 -5.71 0.45
N ALA A 104 -0.49 -5.64 -0.25
CA ALA A 104 0.03 -4.36 -0.73
C ALA A 104 -0.83 -3.78 -1.87
N GLY A 105 -1.18 -4.59 -2.87
CA GLY A 105 -1.86 -4.12 -4.09
C GLY A 105 -3.35 -3.87 -3.94
N LEU A 106 -4.04 -4.52 -3.00
CA LEU A 106 -5.50 -4.44 -2.85
C LEU A 106 -5.93 -3.89 -1.50
N LEU A 107 -5.59 -4.57 -0.41
CA LEU A 107 -6.13 -4.24 0.92
C LEU A 107 -5.69 -2.85 1.38
N TYR A 108 -4.40 -2.55 1.28
CA TYR A 108 -3.85 -1.25 1.67
C TYR A 108 -4.50 -0.07 0.91
N PRO A 109 -4.48 -0.02 -0.43
CA PRO A 109 -5.05 1.11 -1.16
C PRO A 109 -6.57 1.22 -1.00
N VAL A 110 -7.29 0.10 -0.88
CA VAL A 110 -8.75 0.15 -0.60
C VAL A 110 -9.00 0.77 0.76
N VAL A 111 -8.39 0.24 1.83
CA VAL A 111 -8.67 0.70 3.20
C VAL A 111 -8.24 2.14 3.40
N PHE A 112 -6.99 2.46 3.08
CA PHE A 112 -6.43 3.78 3.38
C PHE A 112 -6.86 4.83 2.36
N GLY A 113 -6.97 4.48 1.07
CA GLY A 113 -7.50 5.38 0.04
C GLY A 113 -8.96 5.75 0.31
N ALA A 114 -9.81 4.77 0.62
CA ALA A 114 -11.21 5.04 0.97
C ALA A 114 -11.33 5.87 2.26
N ALA A 115 -10.54 5.56 3.30
CA ALA A 115 -10.54 6.36 4.53
C ALA A 115 -10.14 7.83 4.28
N GLY A 116 -9.11 8.05 3.45
CA GLY A 116 -8.70 9.39 3.05
C GLY A 116 -9.80 10.17 2.33
N GLY A 117 -10.48 9.51 1.40
CA GLY A 117 -11.60 10.11 0.66
C GLY A 117 -12.82 10.39 1.55
N ALA A 118 -13.20 9.47 2.43
CA ALA A 118 -14.31 9.67 3.37
C ALA A 118 -14.07 10.87 4.30
N VAL A 119 -12.85 11.00 4.84
CA VAL A 119 -12.46 12.14 5.68
C VAL A 119 -12.47 13.43 4.86
N ALA A 120 -12.00 13.39 3.61
CA ALA A 120 -12.03 14.55 2.73
C ALA A 120 -13.45 15.09 2.56
N ALA A 121 -14.40 14.23 2.21
CA ALA A 121 -15.79 14.61 1.98
C ALA A 121 -16.50 15.11 3.25
N ALA A 122 -16.37 14.38 4.36
CA ALA A 122 -16.99 14.76 5.65
C ALA A 122 -16.51 16.13 6.19
N THR A 123 -15.33 16.59 5.76
CA THR A 123 -14.82 17.93 6.12
C THR A 123 -15.23 19.02 5.13
N THR A 124 -15.59 18.66 3.90
CA THR A 124 -16.17 19.57 2.90
C THR A 124 -17.61 19.90 3.25
N ASP A 125 -18.41 18.90 3.64
CA ASP A 125 -19.81 19.08 4.06
C ASP A 125 -19.93 20.13 5.18
N LYS A 126 -19.05 20.09 6.19
CA LYS A 126 -19.05 21.09 7.26
C LYS A 126 -18.75 22.52 6.81
N ARG A 127 -18.08 22.72 5.67
CA ARG A 127 -17.82 24.06 5.12
C ARG A 127 -19.03 24.63 4.39
N SER A 128 -19.87 23.81 3.76
CA SER A 128 -21.06 24.29 3.03
C SER A 128 -22.15 24.79 3.98
N VAL A 129 -22.22 24.29 5.22
CA VAL A 129 -23.21 24.73 6.22
C VAL A 129 -22.84 26.07 6.91
N LEU A 130 -21.62 26.57 6.72
CA LEU A 130 -21.09 27.76 7.40
C LEU A 130 -20.94 29.00 6.49
N SER A 131 -21.25 28.88 5.18
CA SER A 131 -21.22 29.97 4.19
C SER A 131 -22.61 30.40 3.77
#